data_AF-A0A955IKP9-F1
#
_entry.id   AF-A0A955IKP9-F1
#
_cell.length_a   1.000
_cell.length_b   1.000
_cell.length_c   1.000
_cell.angle_alpha   90.00
_cell.angle_beta   90.00
_cell.angle_gamma   90.00
#
_symmetry.space_group_name_H-M   'P 1'
#
loop_
_entity.id
_entity.type
_entity.pdbx_description
1 polymer ?
#
loop_
_entity_poly.entity_id
_entity_poly.type
_entity_poly.pdbx_seq_one_letter_code
_entity_poly.pdbx_strand_id
1 'polypeptide(L)'
;MADFKVRLIEFAELGRSAISEADSEVLRVQNWLQHEQRLYWERAIRKRKEKVASAQADLFRAQLAATDERPDCTDEKRALRKAQERLDEAEGKLRSVKKWTALLDREGMLYKAQVQSLSTFLDGDIPRAAVRLERMIETLEEYVAMAPPTTDPDLAGSGASGASGASRRGGPPKPVPDTSIHGILKSVVALRASMPDDDVRQTLEVVPIETDIPGELRVAEDQQPVPGLLDVPPSYAGLSDRIVVEAGALAKSRIWLARRATQRPGDSGWFIGDATHADARTNLAAHRMSVLFRSRPDLRSILALPAGYLVVLDGSDVAGVFVDPDVNLWSR
;
A
#
# COMPACT_ATOMS: atom_id res chain seq x y z
N MET A 1 -0.60 -32.83 -6.99
CA MET A 1 -0.74 -32.59 -5.53
C MET A 1 0.62 -32.59 -4.83
N ALA A 2 1.52 -33.53 -5.13
CA ALA A 2 2.90 -33.53 -4.62
C ALA A 2 3.66 -32.23 -4.92
N ASP A 3 3.62 -31.74 -6.16
CA ASP A 3 4.27 -30.47 -6.54
C ASP A 3 3.76 -29.27 -5.72
N PHE A 4 2.44 -29.21 -5.46
CA PHE A 4 1.86 -28.14 -4.66
C PHE A 4 2.36 -28.20 -3.20
N LYS A 5 2.50 -29.40 -2.62
CA LYS A 5 3.10 -29.59 -1.29
C LYS A 5 4.52 -29.04 -1.23
N VAL A 6 5.35 -29.36 -2.23
CA VAL A 6 6.74 -28.87 -2.33
C VAL A 6 6.77 -27.35 -2.40
N ARG A 7 5.98 -26.75 -3.31
CA ARG A 7 5.89 -25.28 -3.43
C ARG A 7 5.40 -24.59 -2.16
N LEU A 8 4.49 -25.22 -1.42
CA LEU A 8 3.97 -24.68 -0.17
C LEU A 8 5.05 -24.65 0.94
N ILE A 9 5.89 -25.70 1.00
CA ILE A 9 7.02 -25.77 1.92
C ILE A 9 8.09 -24.75 1.53
N GLU A 10 8.45 -24.66 0.24
CA GLU A 10 9.37 -23.65 -0.28
C GLU A 10 8.90 -22.23 0.06
N PHE A 11 7.61 -21.93 -0.12
CA PHE A 11 7.03 -20.64 0.26
C PHE A 11 7.19 -20.36 1.76
N ALA A 12 7.00 -21.35 2.62
CA ALA A 12 7.16 -21.18 4.07
C ALA A 12 8.61 -20.90 4.47
N GLU A 13 9.58 -21.55 3.83
CA GLU A 13 11.00 -21.31 4.05
C GLU A 13 11.42 -19.92 3.58
N LEU A 14 11.00 -19.51 2.39
CA LEU A 14 11.26 -18.17 1.86
C LEU A 14 10.63 -17.09 2.75
N GLY A 15 9.38 -17.29 3.18
CA GLY A 15 8.69 -16.37 4.08
C GLY A 15 9.39 -16.23 5.43
N ARG A 16 9.83 -17.35 6.03
CA ARG A 16 10.61 -17.34 7.28
C ARG A 16 11.95 -16.61 7.11
N SER A 17 12.65 -16.87 6.01
CA SER A 17 13.92 -16.20 5.73
C SER A 17 13.74 -14.70 5.59
N ALA A 18 12.73 -14.25 4.84
CA ALA A 18 12.46 -12.83 4.62
C ALA A 18 12.07 -12.10 5.93
N ILE A 19 11.25 -12.72 6.78
CA ILE A 19 10.89 -12.17 8.09
C ILE A 19 12.13 -12.05 8.99
N SER A 20 12.95 -13.10 9.05
CA SER A 20 14.17 -13.11 9.87
C SER A 20 15.18 -12.04 9.43
N GLU A 21 15.31 -11.83 8.13
CA GLU A 21 16.16 -10.77 7.57
C GLU A 21 15.66 -9.39 7.96
N ALA A 22 14.36 -9.12 7.75
CA ALA A 22 13.74 -7.84 8.13
C ALA A 22 13.85 -7.56 9.64
N ASP A 23 13.60 -8.57 10.49
CA ASP A 23 13.76 -8.47 11.93
C ASP A 23 15.20 -8.13 12.33
N SER A 24 16.17 -8.77 11.67
CA SER A 24 17.59 -8.52 11.90
C SER A 24 18.00 -7.10 11.51
N GLU A 25 17.46 -6.56 10.41
CA GLU A 25 17.73 -5.19 10.00
C GLU A 25 17.13 -4.16 10.96
N VAL A 26 15.89 -4.37 11.40
CA VAL A 26 15.23 -3.49 12.38
C VAL A 26 16.03 -3.48 13.69
N LEU A 27 16.41 -4.65 14.21
CA LEU A 27 17.21 -4.78 15.43
C LEU A 27 18.60 -4.14 15.26
N ARG A 28 19.24 -4.31 14.10
CA ARG A 28 20.53 -3.67 13.80
C ARG A 28 20.44 -2.15 13.87
N VAL A 29 19.45 -1.56 13.20
CA VAL A 29 19.27 -0.09 13.18
C VAL A 29 18.89 0.43 14.56
N GLN A 30 18.03 -0.29 15.28
CA GLN A 30 17.65 0.05 16.65
C GLN A 30 18.86 0.06 17.59
N ASN A 31 19.69 -0.98 17.53
CA ASN A 31 20.91 -1.08 18.33
C ASN A 31 21.92 0.04 17.98
N TRP A 32 22.12 0.28 16.69
CA TRP A 32 23.00 1.35 16.21
C TRP A 32 22.55 2.73 16.68
N LEU A 33 21.25 3.05 16.65
CA LEU A 33 20.73 4.32 17.17
C LEU A 33 20.86 4.42 18.69
N GLN A 34 20.46 3.37 19.42
CA GLN A 34 20.39 3.37 20.87
C GLN A 34 21.77 3.40 21.55
N HIS A 35 22.71 2.61 21.04
CA HIS A 35 24.00 2.41 21.69
C HIS A 35 25.11 3.16 20.96
N GLU A 36 25.25 3.00 19.64
CA GLU A 36 26.41 3.56 18.93
C GLU A 36 26.28 5.06 18.69
N GLN A 37 25.20 5.49 18.01
CA GLN A 37 25.01 6.89 17.64
C GLN A 37 24.81 7.78 18.86
N ARG A 38 24.00 7.34 19.82
CA ARG A 38 23.81 8.08 21.07
C ARG A 38 25.16 8.34 21.77
N LEU A 39 25.96 7.31 21.99
CA LEU A 39 27.26 7.45 22.64
C LEU A 39 28.23 8.29 21.82
N TYR A 40 28.21 8.16 20.48
CA TYR A 40 29.02 8.99 19.59
C TYR A 40 28.70 10.47 19.77
N TRP A 41 27.43 10.87 19.69
CA TRP A 41 27.03 12.27 19.80
C TRP A 41 27.22 12.81 21.22
N GLU A 42 27.00 12.02 22.27
CA GLU A 42 27.30 12.41 23.65
C GLU A 42 28.81 12.72 23.84
N ARG A 43 29.70 11.86 23.32
CA ARG A 43 31.15 12.13 23.31
C ARG A 43 31.53 13.34 22.46
N ALA A 44 30.91 13.48 21.28
CA ALA A 44 31.15 14.61 20.39
C ALA A 44 30.74 15.94 21.03
N ILE A 45 29.60 15.99 21.73
CA ILE A 45 29.13 17.15 22.48
C ILE A 45 30.13 17.53 23.57
N ARG A 46 30.62 16.57 24.35
CA ARG A 46 31.65 16.83 25.39
C ARG A 46 32.89 17.50 24.78
N LYS A 47 33.43 16.95 23.69
CA LYS A 47 34.60 17.52 23.00
C LYS A 47 34.31 18.89 22.37
N ARG A 48 33.10 19.11 21.84
CA ARG A 48 32.70 20.40 21.27
C ARG A 48 32.53 21.47 22.36
N LYS A 49 32.01 21.11 23.55
CA LYS A 49 31.96 22.00 24.72
C LYS A 49 33.34 22.43 25.19
N GLU A 50 34.30 21.51 25.25
CA GLU A 50 35.71 21.82 25.55
C GLU A 50 36.29 22.83 24.53
N LYS A 51 35.97 22.68 23.24
CA LYS A 51 36.40 23.64 22.20
C LYS A 51 35.76 25.02 22.35
N VAL A 52 34.48 25.08 22.73
CA VAL A 52 33.80 26.36 23.02
C VAL A 52 34.49 27.04 24.20
N ALA A 53 34.75 26.32 25.30
CA ALA A 53 35.46 26.85 26.46
C ALA A 53 36.88 27.35 26.10
N SER A 54 37.62 26.60 25.28
CA SER A 54 38.93 27.03 24.77
C SER A 54 38.83 28.32 23.95
N ALA A 55 37.89 28.39 23.00
CA ALA A 55 37.71 29.58 22.17
C ALA A 55 37.25 30.81 22.97
N GLN A 56 36.46 30.61 24.03
CA GLN A 56 36.10 31.67 24.98
C GLN A 56 37.33 32.18 25.74
N ALA A 57 38.20 31.27 26.21
CA ALA A 57 39.44 31.63 26.89
C ALA A 57 40.43 32.35 25.94
N ASP A 58 40.50 31.96 24.67
CA ASP A 58 41.32 32.63 23.65
C ASP A 58 40.80 34.04 23.37
N LEU A 59 39.49 34.20 23.21
CA LEU A 59 38.86 35.52 23.06
C LEU A 59 39.15 36.42 24.28
N PHE A 60 38.99 35.90 25.50
CA PHE A 60 39.25 36.66 26.72
C PHE A 60 40.71 37.07 26.84
N ARG A 61 41.65 36.17 26.50
CA ARG A 61 43.09 36.48 26.44
C ARG A 61 43.41 37.55 25.41
N ALA A 62 42.83 37.48 24.20
CA ALA A 62 43.02 38.49 23.17
C ALA A 62 42.46 39.86 23.58
N GLN A 63 41.32 39.89 24.28
CA GLN A 63 40.73 41.12 24.84
C GLN A 63 41.62 41.75 25.91
N LEU A 64 42.25 40.96 26.78
CA LEU A 64 43.17 41.44 27.81
C LEU A 64 44.51 41.93 27.24
N ALA A 65 45.01 41.28 26.19
CA ALA A 65 46.30 41.60 25.57
C ALA A 65 46.25 42.86 24.68
N ALA A 66 45.06 43.27 24.27
CA ALA A 66 44.90 44.45 23.45
C ALA A 66 45.01 45.73 24.31
N THR A 67 46.12 46.44 24.10
CA THR A 67 46.46 47.70 24.78
C THR A 67 45.61 48.90 24.31
N ASP A 68 44.99 48.79 23.14
CA ASP A 68 44.22 49.86 22.51
C ASP A 68 42.77 49.92 23.03
N GLU A 69 42.14 51.10 23.01
CA GLU A 69 40.75 51.30 23.46
C GLU A 69 39.72 50.45 22.68
N ARG A 70 40.11 49.89 21.51
CA ARG A 70 39.30 48.99 20.68
C ARG A 70 40.11 47.78 20.19
N PRO A 71 40.12 46.68 20.95
CA PRO A 71 40.72 45.41 20.53
C PRO A 71 40.05 44.82 19.28
N ASP A 72 40.80 44.64 18.19
CA ASP A 72 40.33 43.94 16.98
C ASP A 72 40.34 42.40 17.16
N CYS A 73 39.53 41.88 18.09
CA CYS A 73 39.38 40.44 18.33
C CYS A 73 38.41 39.76 17.33
N THR A 74 38.47 40.12 16.05
CA THR A 74 37.48 39.67 15.05
C THR A 74 37.62 38.18 14.73
N ASP A 75 38.84 37.67 14.69
CA ASP A 75 39.14 36.28 14.39
C ASP A 75 38.77 35.35 15.55
N GLU A 76 39.03 35.75 16.80
CA GLU A 76 38.63 35.00 17.99
C GLU A 76 37.10 34.98 18.14
N LYS A 77 36.41 36.09 17.85
CA LYS A 77 34.94 36.14 17.83
C LYS A 77 34.37 35.19 16.76
N ARG A 78 34.97 35.15 15.56
CA ARG A 78 34.59 34.22 14.50
C ARG A 78 34.86 32.77 14.89
N ALA A 79 36.00 32.48 15.54
CA ALA A 79 36.37 31.16 16.01
C ALA A 79 35.38 30.65 17.08
N LEU A 80 35.00 31.51 18.04
CA LEU A 80 34.01 31.21 19.06
C LEU A 80 32.64 30.92 18.43
N ARG A 81 32.17 31.78 17.50
CA ARG A 81 30.90 31.57 16.81
C ARG A 81 30.87 30.22 16.09
N LYS A 82 31.93 29.88 15.36
CA LYS A 82 32.07 28.59 14.66
C LYS A 82 32.10 27.39 15.61
N ALA A 83 32.72 27.54 16.79
CA ALA A 83 32.70 26.51 17.81
C ALA A 83 31.30 26.29 18.38
N GLN A 84 30.56 27.38 18.62
CA GLN A 84 29.17 27.34 19.09
C GLN A 84 28.23 26.71 18.07
N GLU A 85 28.27 27.13 16.80
CA GLU A 85 27.46 26.56 15.72
C GLU A 85 27.65 25.04 15.61
N ARG A 86 28.90 24.57 15.73
CA ARG A 86 29.20 23.13 15.75
C ARG A 86 28.63 22.45 16.99
N LEU A 87 28.68 23.07 18.16
CA LEU A 87 28.07 22.50 19.36
C LEU A 87 26.56 22.35 19.16
N ASP A 88 25.90 23.39 18.68
CA ASP A 88 24.45 23.43 18.44
C ASP A 88 24.03 22.37 17.41
N GLU A 89 24.80 22.19 16.34
CA GLU A 89 24.59 21.12 15.35
C GLU A 89 24.63 19.74 16.02
N ALA A 90 25.65 19.46 16.84
CA ALA A 90 25.79 18.18 17.53
C ALA A 90 24.65 17.92 18.51
N GLU A 91 24.21 18.95 19.25
CA GLU A 91 23.05 18.85 20.13
C GLU A 91 21.75 18.61 19.33
N GLY A 92 21.60 19.25 18.17
CA GLY A 92 20.51 18.98 17.22
C GLY A 92 20.50 17.55 16.69
N LYS A 93 21.68 17.00 16.36
CA LYS A 93 21.81 15.58 15.97
C LYS A 93 21.46 14.65 17.12
N LEU A 94 21.90 14.91 18.35
CA LEU A 94 21.51 14.09 19.50
C LEU A 94 20.00 14.14 19.77
N ARG A 95 19.36 15.31 19.65
CA ARG A 95 17.88 15.43 19.74
C ARG A 95 17.19 14.59 18.67
N SER A 96 17.72 14.63 17.45
CA SER A 96 17.20 13.84 16.33
C SER A 96 17.35 12.35 16.60
N VAL A 97 18.53 11.88 17.07
CA VAL A 97 18.77 10.48 17.43
C VAL A 97 17.75 10.03 18.48
N LYS A 98 17.55 10.78 19.56
CA LYS A 98 16.55 10.45 20.60
C LYS A 98 15.14 10.36 20.04
N LYS A 99 14.75 11.31 19.17
CA LYS A 99 13.43 11.29 18.49
C LYS A 99 13.26 10.04 17.65
N TRP A 100 14.24 9.72 16.80
CA TRP A 100 14.19 8.57 15.90
C TRP A 100 14.30 7.25 16.63
N THR A 101 15.04 7.16 17.74
CA THR A 101 15.03 5.99 18.62
C THR A 101 13.63 5.69 19.13
N ALA A 102 12.94 6.69 19.73
CA ALA A 102 11.59 6.49 20.25
C ALA A 102 10.57 6.15 19.15
N LEU A 103 10.68 6.78 17.98
CA LEU A 103 9.83 6.49 16.84
C LEU A 103 10.07 5.06 16.33
N LEU A 104 11.33 4.66 16.16
CA LEU A 104 11.70 3.34 15.66
C LEU A 104 11.30 2.23 16.65
N ASP A 105 11.40 2.48 17.96
CA ASP A 105 10.93 1.52 18.98
C ASP A 105 9.42 1.29 18.85
N ARG A 106 8.63 2.36 18.66
CA ARG A 106 7.19 2.28 18.45
C ARG A 106 6.83 1.56 17.15
N GLU A 107 7.39 2.00 16.03
CA GLU A 107 7.10 1.41 14.72
C GLU A 107 7.59 -0.04 14.66
N GLY A 108 8.71 -0.36 15.31
CA GLY A 108 9.22 -1.73 15.45
C GLY A 108 8.24 -2.64 16.21
N MET A 109 7.57 -2.15 17.25
CA MET A 109 6.51 -2.91 17.93
C MET A 109 5.29 -3.16 17.03
N LEU A 110 4.86 -2.14 16.27
CA LEU A 110 3.73 -2.27 15.34
C LEU A 110 4.05 -3.24 14.19
N TYR A 111 5.24 -3.14 13.62
CA TYR A 111 5.77 -4.07 12.62
C TYR A 111 5.77 -5.50 13.17
N LYS A 112 6.32 -5.74 14.37
CA LYS A 112 6.33 -7.08 14.99
C LYS A 112 4.91 -7.62 15.17
N ALA A 113 3.96 -6.79 15.61
CA ALA A 113 2.58 -7.20 15.77
C ALA A 113 1.93 -7.63 14.44
N GLN A 114 2.20 -6.91 13.36
CA GLN A 114 1.67 -7.24 12.02
C GLN A 114 2.33 -8.49 11.42
N VAL A 115 3.64 -8.67 11.63
CA VAL A 115 4.38 -9.84 11.14
C VAL A 115 4.09 -11.09 11.97
N GLN A 116 3.70 -10.95 13.23
CA GLN A 116 3.43 -12.08 14.12
C GLN A 116 2.36 -13.02 13.56
N SER A 117 1.27 -12.49 12.98
CA SER A 117 0.23 -13.33 12.39
C SER A 117 0.74 -14.12 11.17
N LEU A 118 1.60 -13.50 10.36
CA LEU A 118 2.22 -14.17 9.22
C LEU A 118 3.20 -15.25 9.72
N SER A 119 4.06 -14.96 10.69
CA SER A 119 4.94 -15.96 11.30
C SER A 119 4.14 -17.14 11.86
N THR A 120 3.06 -16.90 12.61
CA THR A 120 2.20 -17.98 13.13
C THR A 120 1.59 -18.83 12.01
N PHE A 121 1.16 -18.22 10.91
CA PHE A 121 0.66 -18.93 9.74
C PHE A 121 1.74 -19.81 9.08
N LEU A 122 2.95 -19.27 8.89
CA LEU A 122 4.08 -19.98 8.28
C LEU A 122 4.59 -21.14 9.17
N ASP A 123 4.54 -20.97 10.49
CA ASP A 123 5.04 -21.95 11.46
C ASP A 123 4.00 -23.02 11.84
N GLY A 124 2.71 -22.69 11.79
CA GLY A 124 1.63 -23.58 12.21
C GLY A 124 0.80 -24.15 11.06
N ASP A 125 0.20 -23.27 10.27
CA ASP A 125 -0.86 -23.66 9.34
C ASP A 125 -0.31 -24.31 8.07
N ILE A 126 0.84 -23.83 7.57
CA ILE A 126 1.49 -24.44 6.40
C ILE A 126 1.92 -25.90 6.68
N PRO A 127 2.65 -26.21 7.76
CA PRO A 127 2.99 -27.60 8.07
C PRO A 127 1.76 -28.51 8.23
N ARG A 128 0.69 -28.01 8.85
CA ARG A 128 -0.58 -28.76 8.97
C ARG A 128 -1.22 -29.03 7.61
N ALA A 129 -1.25 -28.04 6.73
CA ALA A 129 -1.76 -28.19 5.38
C ALA A 129 -0.90 -29.19 4.57
N ALA A 130 0.42 -29.15 4.71
CA ALA A 130 1.33 -30.10 4.06
C ALA A 130 1.06 -31.55 4.51
N VAL A 131 0.89 -31.79 5.82
CA VAL A 131 0.52 -33.13 6.34
C VAL A 131 -0.85 -33.59 5.85
N ARG A 132 -1.83 -32.67 5.74
CA ARG A 132 -3.14 -33.01 5.19
C ARG A 132 -3.04 -33.40 3.71
N LEU A 133 -2.24 -32.68 2.92
CA LEU A 133 -1.99 -33.00 1.52
C LEU A 133 -1.27 -34.34 1.37
N GLU A 134 -0.30 -34.64 2.24
CA GLU A 134 0.40 -35.94 2.32
C GLU A 134 -0.61 -37.08 2.45
N ARG A 135 -1.49 -37.01 3.46
CA ARG A 135 -2.54 -38.03 3.69
C ARG A 135 -3.49 -38.18 2.51
N MET A 136 -3.85 -37.07 1.86
CA MET A 136 -4.71 -37.12 0.67
C MET A 136 -4.00 -37.82 -0.50
N ILE A 137 -2.72 -37.56 -0.71
CA ILE A 137 -1.91 -38.24 -1.73
C ILE A 137 -1.85 -39.74 -1.43
N GLU A 138 -1.51 -40.12 -0.20
CA GLU A 138 -1.44 -41.53 0.23
C GLU A 138 -2.77 -42.25 -0.03
N THR A 139 -3.91 -41.67 0.38
CA THR A 139 -5.22 -42.31 0.13
C THR A 139 -5.51 -42.48 -1.36
N LEU A 140 -5.18 -41.50 -2.21
CA LEU A 140 -5.39 -41.61 -3.66
C LEU A 140 -4.48 -42.66 -4.29
N GLU A 141 -3.24 -42.78 -3.82
CA GLU A 141 -2.31 -43.82 -4.25
C GLU A 141 -2.81 -45.22 -3.87
N GLU A 142 -3.38 -45.38 -2.66
CA GLU A 142 -4.04 -46.61 -2.24
C GLU A 142 -5.24 -46.97 -3.14
N TYR A 143 -6.08 -46.00 -3.51
CA TYR A 143 -7.21 -46.23 -4.43
C TYR A 143 -6.74 -46.64 -5.82
N VAL A 144 -5.67 -46.03 -6.33
CA VAL A 144 -5.08 -46.40 -7.63
C VAL A 144 -4.50 -47.81 -7.57
N ALA A 145 -3.84 -48.18 -6.46
CA ALA A 145 -3.29 -49.52 -6.27
C ALA A 145 -4.37 -50.60 -6.12
N MET A 146 -5.57 -50.24 -5.64
CA MET A 146 -6.69 -51.17 -5.42
C MET A 146 -7.66 -51.26 -6.62
N ALA A 147 -7.44 -50.49 -7.69
CA ALA A 147 -8.25 -50.59 -8.91
C ALA A 147 -8.05 -51.96 -9.61
N PRO A 148 -9.12 -52.76 -9.83
CA PRO A 148 -8.99 -54.04 -10.50
C PRO A 148 -8.57 -53.84 -11.98
N PRO A 149 -7.81 -54.77 -12.57
CA PRO A 149 -7.40 -54.66 -13.97
C PRO A 149 -8.63 -54.48 -14.85
N THR A 150 -8.60 -53.44 -15.69
CA THR A 150 -9.63 -53.12 -16.68
C THR A 150 -10.00 -54.38 -17.44
N THR A 151 -11.24 -54.83 -17.24
CA THR A 151 -11.85 -55.91 -18.02
C THR A 151 -12.21 -55.31 -19.38
N ASP A 152 -11.70 -55.91 -20.45
CA ASP A 152 -11.94 -55.49 -21.83
C ASP A 152 -13.46 -55.37 -22.13
N PRO A 153 -13.92 -54.27 -22.75
CA PRO A 153 -15.33 -54.07 -23.07
C PRO A 153 -15.62 -54.68 -24.45
N ASP A 154 -15.43 -55.98 -24.59
CA ASP A 154 -15.94 -56.73 -25.74
C ASP A 154 -16.62 -57.99 -25.22
N LEU A 155 -17.94 -57.91 -25.03
CA LEU A 155 -18.94 -58.97 -25.24
C LEU A 155 -20.32 -58.50 -24.74
N ALA A 156 -21.19 -58.19 -25.71
CA ALA A 156 -22.66 -58.32 -25.70
C ALA A 156 -23.47 -57.59 -24.60
N GLY A 157 -24.55 -56.85 -24.87
CA GLY A 157 -25.40 -56.79 -26.05
C GLY A 157 -26.82 -56.45 -25.61
N SER A 158 -27.34 -55.36 -26.18
CA SER A 158 -28.75 -55.07 -26.51
C SER A 158 -29.90 -55.46 -25.55
N GLY A 159 -30.60 -54.44 -25.08
CA GLY A 159 -31.94 -54.55 -24.49
C GLY A 159 -32.63 -53.19 -24.39
N ALA A 160 -33.25 -52.74 -25.48
CA ALA A 160 -34.03 -51.52 -25.54
C ALA A 160 -35.51 -51.75 -25.21
N SER A 161 -36.11 -50.82 -24.43
CA SER A 161 -37.41 -50.16 -24.66
C SER A 161 -38.46 -50.18 -23.52
N GLY A 162 -39.01 -48.98 -23.26
CA GLY A 162 -40.35 -48.70 -22.74
C GLY A 162 -40.38 -48.22 -21.27
N ALA A 163 -41.01 -47.10 -20.87
CA ALA A 163 -41.90 -46.18 -21.55
C ALA A 163 -42.02 -44.84 -20.78
N SER A 164 -42.46 -43.83 -21.53
CA SER A 164 -42.90 -42.46 -21.20
C SER A 164 -43.45 -42.16 -19.80
N GLY A 165 -42.97 -41.05 -19.25
CA GLY A 165 -43.69 -40.16 -18.32
C GLY A 165 -43.46 -38.71 -18.75
N ALA A 166 -44.54 -38.02 -19.13
CA ALA A 166 -44.50 -36.68 -19.71
C ALA A 166 -44.45 -35.56 -18.65
N SER A 167 -43.75 -34.49 -19.04
CA SER A 167 -43.96 -33.09 -18.62
C SER A 167 -43.38 -32.63 -17.28
N ARG A 168 -42.27 -31.86 -17.33
CA ARG A 168 -42.32 -30.39 -17.39
C ARG A 168 -40.91 -29.81 -17.56
N ARG A 169 -40.76 -29.14 -18.70
CA ARG A 169 -39.88 -28.00 -19.03
C ARG A 169 -39.20 -27.33 -17.82
N GLY A 170 -37.90 -27.56 -17.69
CA GLY A 170 -36.98 -26.76 -16.88
C GLY A 170 -35.64 -26.67 -17.62
N GLY A 171 -35.51 -25.69 -18.53
CA GLY A 171 -34.23 -25.39 -19.16
C GLY A 171 -33.21 -24.91 -18.13
N PRO A 172 -31.91 -24.94 -18.44
CA PRO A 172 -30.88 -24.38 -17.57
C PRO A 172 -31.23 -22.93 -17.23
N PRO A 173 -30.98 -22.45 -16.00
CA PRO A 173 -31.30 -21.08 -15.63
C PRO A 173 -30.55 -20.15 -16.58
N LYS A 174 -31.31 -19.35 -17.34
CA LYS A 174 -30.75 -18.19 -18.04
C LYS A 174 -30.14 -17.29 -16.97
N PRO A 175 -28.90 -16.78 -17.14
CA PRO A 175 -28.45 -15.66 -16.33
C PRO A 175 -29.40 -14.50 -16.61
N VAL A 176 -30.02 -13.99 -15.56
CA VAL A 176 -30.81 -12.77 -15.61
C VAL A 176 -29.79 -11.63 -15.72
N PRO A 177 -29.73 -10.86 -16.82
CA PRO A 177 -28.84 -9.71 -16.89
C PRO A 177 -29.52 -8.55 -16.16
N ASP A 178 -29.32 -8.45 -14.85
CA ASP A 178 -29.56 -7.20 -14.13
C ASP A 178 -28.36 -6.25 -14.38
N THR A 179 -28.13 -5.90 -15.66
CA THR A 179 -27.10 -4.92 -16.07
C THR A 179 -27.59 -3.47 -15.94
N SER A 180 -28.71 -3.24 -15.25
CA SER A 180 -29.26 -1.92 -14.99
C SER A 180 -29.13 -1.59 -13.51
N ILE A 181 -28.02 -0.97 -13.14
CA ILE A 181 -27.89 -0.30 -11.84
C ILE A 181 -28.92 0.85 -11.84
N HIS A 182 -30.12 0.61 -11.34
CA HIS A 182 -31.15 1.62 -10.98
C HIS A 182 -31.24 2.85 -11.93
N GLY A 183 -32.00 2.69 -13.01
CA GLY A 183 -32.82 3.73 -13.69
C GLY A 183 -32.15 4.91 -14.40
N ILE A 184 -30.88 5.25 -14.14
CA ILE A 184 -30.21 6.44 -14.71
C ILE A 184 -28.75 6.16 -15.10
N LEU A 185 -28.20 4.97 -14.82
CA LEU A 185 -26.78 4.69 -15.03
C LEU A 185 -26.51 4.05 -16.41
N LYS A 186 -25.44 4.53 -17.07
CA LYS A 186 -24.86 3.86 -18.23
C LYS A 186 -24.45 2.42 -17.89
N SER A 187 -24.44 1.55 -18.91
CA SER A 187 -23.85 0.21 -18.75
C SER A 187 -22.38 0.32 -18.34
N VAL A 188 -21.92 -0.62 -17.51
CA VAL A 188 -20.53 -0.69 -17.03
C VAL A 188 -19.52 -0.68 -18.20
N VAL A 189 -19.91 -1.27 -19.34
CA VAL A 189 -19.14 -1.24 -20.60
C VAL A 189 -18.93 0.19 -21.10
N ALA A 190 -19.98 1.00 -21.14
CA ALA A 190 -19.91 2.38 -21.63
C ALA A 190 -19.09 3.29 -20.70
N LEU A 191 -19.10 3.02 -19.38
CA LEU A 191 -18.23 3.72 -18.43
C LEU A 191 -16.76 3.37 -18.66
N ARG A 192 -16.43 2.09 -18.82
CA ARG A 192 -15.05 1.66 -19.12
C ARG A 192 -14.52 2.26 -20.43
N ALA A 193 -15.36 2.34 -21.46
CA ALA A 193 -14.99 2.95 -22.74
C ALA A 193 -14.72 4.47 -22.66
N SER A 194 -15.21 5.13 -21.61
CA SER A 194 -14.99 6.56 -21.37
C SER A 194 -13.68 6.87 -20.63
N MET A 195 -12.93 5.86 -20.16
CA MET A 195 -11.64 6.09 -19.51
C MET A 195 -10.62 6.71 -20.48
N PRO A 196 -9.88 7.75 -20.05
CA PRO A 196 -8.84 8.35 -20.88
C PRO A 196 -7.64 7.42 -21.04
N ASP A 197 -7.04 7.37 -22.23
CA ASP A 197 -5.84 6.59 -22.52
C ASP A 197 -4.59 7.15 -21.85
N ASP A 198 -3.57 6.29 -21.66
CA ASP A 198 -2.36 6.63 -20.91
C ASP A 198 -1.64 7.86 -21.48
N ASP A 199 -1.72 8.10 -22.78
CA ASP A 199 -1.16 9.29 -23.44
C ASP A 199 -1.89 10.57 -23.03
N VAL A 200 -3.23 10.55 -23.07
CA VAL A 200 -4.05 11.69 -22.64
C VAL A 200 -3.78 12.03 -21.18
N ARG A 201 -3.70 11.00 -20.31
CA ARG A 201 -3.44 11.16 -18.87
C ARG A 201 -2.09 11.80 -18.55
N GLN A 202 -1.08 11.58 -19.39
CA GLN A 202 0.24 12.18 -19.22
C GLN A 202 0.30 13.65 -19.64
N THR A 203 -0.45 14.02 -20.69
CA THR A 203 -0.50 15.39 -21.21
C THR A 203 -1.27 16.35 -20.30
N LEU A 204 -2.13 15.82 -19.41
CA LEU A 204 -2.85 16.65 -18.44
C LEU A 204 -1.90 17.33 -17.46
N GLU A 205 -2.04 18.65 -17.34
CA GLU A 205 -1.35 19.41 -16.30
C GLU A 205 -1.85 18.99 -14.93
N VAL A 206 -0.90 18.63 -14.06
CA VAL A 206 -1.20 18.31 -12.66
C VAL A 206 -1.42 19.64 -11.96
N VAL A 207 -2.67 19.94 -11.61
CA VAL A 207 -3.05 21.21 -10.96
C VAL A 207 -2.22 21.37 -9.68
N PRO A 208 -1.33 22.39 -9.59
CA PRO A 208 -0.57 22.67 -8.39
C PRO A 208 -1.51 23.18 -7.29
N ILE A 209 -1.17 22.91 -6.03
CA ILE A 209 -1.90 23.47 -4.89
C ILE A 209 -1.55 24.96 -4.84
N GLU A 210 -2.50 25.86 -5.09
CA GLU A 210 -2.42 27.23 -4.57
C GLU A 210 -2.64 27.15 -3.06
N THR A 211 -1.76 27.81 -2.28
CA THR A 211 -1.73 27.99 -0.82
C THR A 211 -0.88 27.02 0.02
N ASP A 212 0.38 27.44 0.23
CA ASP A 212 1.04 27.68 1.52
C ASP A 212 0.58 26.84 2.73
N ILE A 213 1.24 25.70 3.00
CA ILE A 213 1.25 25.04 4.32
C ILE A 213 2.64 24.41 4.60
N PRO A 214 3.23 24.60 5.81
CA PRO A 214 4.49 24.00 6.21
C PRO A 214 4.46 22.46 6.21
N GLY A 215 5.59 21.85 5.83
CA GLY A 215 5.78 20.40 5.58
C GLY A 215 5.63 19.43 6.75
N GLU A 216 4.79 19.72 7.76
CA GLU A 216 4.59 18.87 8.94
C GLU A 216 3.22 18.18 9.03
N LEU A 217 2.26 18.50 8.16
CA LEU A 217 0.95 17.84 8.17
C LEU A 217 0.85 16.71 7.12
N ARG A 218 0.78 15.48 7.63
CA ARG A 218 0.25 14.23 7.01
C ARG A 218 1.24 13.26 6.36
N VAL A 219 2.22 12.78 7.12
CA VAL A 219 2.88 11.47 6.84
C VAL A 219 2.33 10.36 7.75
N ALA A 220 1.71 10.70 8.88
CA ALA A 220 1.28 9.72 9.89
C ALA A 220 -0.14 9.14 9.68
N GLU A 221 -0.93 9.67 8.75
CA GLU A 221 -2.35 9.31 8.59
C GLU A 221 -2.63 8.35 7.41
N ASP A 222 -1.60 7.98 6.65
CA ASP A 222 -1.71 7.32 5.33
C ASP A 222 -1.21 5.85 5.31
N GLN A 223 -0.90 5.25 6.47
CA GLN A 223 -0.45 3.84 6.58
C GLN A 223 -1.30 2.98 7.52
N GLN A 224 -2.45 3.48 8.01
CA GLN A 224 -3.40 2.60 8.68
C GLN A 224 -4.05 1.70 7.61
N PRO A 225 -3.98 0.36 7.72
CA PRO A 225 -4.66 -0.51 6.79
C PRO A 225 -6.15 -0.18 6.85
N VAL A 226 -6.66 0.36 5.76
CA VAL A 226 -8.09 0.63 5.64
C VAL A 226 -8.75 -0.74 5.43
N PRO A 227 -9.79 -1.10 6.20
CA PRO A 227 -10.52 -2.33 5.94
C PRO A 227 -10.94 -2.33 4.47
N GLY A 228 -10.52 -3.37 3.74
CA GLY A 228 -10.78 -3.50 2.32
C GLY A 228 -12.28 -3.50 2.08
N LEU A 229 -12.73 -2.82 1.02
CA LEU A 229 -14.13 -2.86 0.61
C LEU A 229 -14.57 -4.29 0.24
N LEU A 230 -13.61 -5.12 -0.17
CA LEU A 230 -13.76 -6.54 -0.50
C LEU A 230 -12.61 -7.32 0.14
N ASP A 231 -12.77 -8.64 0.30
CA ASP A 231 -11.71 -9.58 0.75
C ASP A 231 -10.67 -9.82 -0.37
N VAL A 232 -10.05 -8.74 -0.84
CA VAL A 232 -9.06 -8.73 -1.93
C VAL A 232 -7.82 -8.00 -1.42
N PRO A 233 -6.60 -8.47 -1.72
CA PRO A 233 -5.38 -7.81 -1.30
C PRO A 233 -5.35 -6.35 -1.80
N PRO A 234 -5.19 -5.37 -0.88
CA PRO A 234 -5.21 -3.97 -1.26
C PRO A 234 -3.96 -3.61 -2.08
N SER A 235 -4.17 -2.82 -3.12
CA SER A 235 -3.10 -2.22 -3.92
C SER A 235 -3.10 -0.72 -3.69
N TYR A 236 -2.13 -0.23 -2.91
CA TYR A 236 -2.02 1.19 -2.60
C TYR A 236 -1.31 1.95 -3.72
N ALA A 237 -1.91 3.04 -4.20
CA ALA A 237 -1.22 4.01 -5.04
C ALA A 237 -0.39 4.96 -4.16
N GLY A 238 0.75 5.45 -4.68
CA GLY A 238 1.58 6.41 -3.99
C GLY A 238 0.89 7.77 -3.85
N LEU A 239 1.14 8.48 -2.75
CA LEU A 239 0.57 9.82 -2.49
C LEU A 239 0.96 10.87 -3.54
N SER A 240 2.11 10.65 -4.16
CA SER A 240 2.63 11.48 -5.25
C SER A 240 2.08 11.10 -6.61
N ASP A 241 1.40 9.95 -6.73
CA ASP A 241 0.85 9.48 -8.00
C ASP A 241 -0.31 10.37 -8.45
N ARG A 242 -0.44 10.55 -9.76
CA ARG A 242 -1.57 11.28 -10.33
C ARG A 242 -2.83 10.43 -10.34
N ILE A 243 -3.96 11.05 -10.08
CA ILE A 243 -5.29 10.54 -10.35
C ILE A 243 -5.97 11.48 -11.34
N VAL A 244 -6.72 10.93 -12.29
CA VAL A 244 -7.45 11.72 -13.27
C VAL A 244 -8.91 11.85 -12.84
N VAL A 245 -9.40 13.07 -12.83
CA VAL A 245 -10.73 13.42 -12.37
C VAL A 245 -11.40 14.28 -13.42
N GLU A 246 -12.65 13.97 -13.74
CA GLU A 246 -13.50 14.85 -14.53
C GLU A 246 -13.87 16.09 -13.71
N ALA A 247 -13.69 17.28 -14.28
CA ALA A 247 -13.94 18.54 -13.59
C ALA A 247 -15.38 18.61 -13.05
N GLY A 248 -15.51 18.87 -11.74
CA GLY A 248 -16.80 18.93 -11.07
C GLY A 248 -17.41 17.57 -10.70
N ALA A 249 -16.81 16.43 -11.07
CA ALA A 249 -17.31 15.11 -10.66
C ALA A 249 -17.31 14.95 -9.13
N LEU A 250 -16.28 15.41 -8.43
CA LEU A 250 -16.18 15.30 -6.97
C LEU A 250 -17.28 16.03 -6.18
N ALA A 251 -17.95 17.02 -6.80
CA ALA A 251 -19.04 17.76 -6.19
C ALA A 251 -20.42 17.13 -6.43
N LYS A 252 -20.50 16.12 -7.31
CA LYS A 252 -21.76 15.44 -7.66
C LYS A 252 -22.06 14.32 -6.66
N SER A 253 -23.35 14.05 -6.48
CA SER A 253 -23.80 12.97 -5.61
C SER A 253 -23.44 11.60 -6.17
N ARG A 254 -23.57 11.38 -7.48
CA ARG A 254 -23.37 10.06 -8.10
C ARG A 254 -22.10 10.04 -8.96
N ILE A 255 -21.06 9.40 -8.47
CA ILE A 255 -19.75 9.31 -9.12
C ILE A 255 -19.37 7.86 -9.36
N TRP A 256 -18.52 7.62 -10.35
CA TRP A 256 -17.90 6.31 -10.55
C TRP A 256 -16.39 6.43 -10.54
N LEU A 257 -15.75 5.37 -10.08
CA LEU A 257 -14.31 5.23 -9.98
C LEU A 257 -13.90 3.98 -10.74
N ALA A 258 -12.82 4.03 -11.51
CA ALA A 258 -12.24 2.83 -12.09
C ALA A 258 -10.73 2.90 -12.06
N ARG A 259 -10.10 1.74 -11.88
CA ARG A 259 -8.65 1.62 -11.91
C ARG A 259 -8.20 0.78 -13.09
N ARG A 260 -7.39 1.36 -13.97
CA ARG A 260 -6.69 0.63 -15.04
C ARG A 260 -5.27 0.29 -14.60
N ALA A 261 -4.73 -0.82 -15.11
CA ALA A 261 -3.30 -1.09 -14.99
C ALA A 261 -2.52 -0.09 -15.85
N THR A 262 -1.57 0.61 -15.25
CA THR A 262 -0.70 1.59 -15.93
C THR A 262 0.69 1.00 -16.08
N GLN A 263 1.36 1.27 -17.20
CA GLN A 263 2.76 0.87 -17.43
C GLN A 263 3.74 2.01 -17.11
N ARG A 264 3.23 3.15 -16.65
CA ARG A 264 3.96 4.41 -16.51
C ARG A 264 4.14 4.77 -15.04
N PRO A 265 5.39 4.96 -14.57
CA PRO A 265 5.66 5.29 -13.18
C PRO A 265 5.06 6.66 -12.81
N GLY A 266 4.40 6.74 -11.65
CA GLY A 266 3.76 7.96 -11.16
C GLY A 266 2.30 8.18 -11.59
N ASP A 267 1.66 7.23 -12.28
CA ASP A 267 0.22 7.22 -12.55
C ASP A 267 -0.47 6.09 -11.77
N SER A 268 -1.40 6.47 -10.91
CA SER A 268 -2.17 5.53 -10.07
C SER A 268 -3.12 4.63 -10.86
N GLY A 269 -3.43 5.01 -12.10
CA GLY A 269 -4.40 4.33 -12.96
C GLY A 269 -5.86 4.61 -12.61
N TRP A 270 -6.10 5.36 -11.53
CA TRP A 270 -7.45 5.73 -11.11
C TRP A 270 -8.05 6.84 -11.98
N PHE A 271 -9.34 6.70 -12.26
CA PHE A 271 -10.18 7.68 -12.92
C PHE A 271 -11.45 7.90 -12.10
N ILE A 272 -11.87 9.15 -11.93
CA ILE A 272 -13.16 9.52 -11.31
C ILE A 272 -13.99 10.33 -12.31
N GLY A 273 -15.19 9.86 -12.59
CA GLY A 273 -16.12 10.52 -13.50
C GLY A 273 -17.52 10.66 -12.93
N ASP A 274 -18.33 11.48 -13.59
CA ASP A 274 -19.76 11.54 -13.37
C ASP A 274 -20.43 10.28 -13.94
N ALA A 275 -21.30 9.66 -13.14
CA ALA A 275 -22.00 8.45 -13.53
C ALA A 275 -23.28 8.75 -14.36
N THR A 276 -23.73 10.01 -14.39
CA THR A 276 -24.98 10.45 -15.01
C THR A 276 -24.82 11.07 -16.40
N HIS A 277 -23.65 11.62 -16.74
CA HIS A 277 -23.40 12.28 -18.03
C HIS A 277 -22.27 11.64 -18.81
N ALA A 278 -22.49 11.55 -20.12
CA ALA A 278 -21.84 10.58 -20.98
C ALA A 278 -20.51 11.02 -21.60
N ASP A 279 -20.26 12.31 -21.63
CA ASP A 279 -19.28 12.93 -22.51
C ASP A 279 -18.15 13.55 -21.69
N ALA A 280 -17.57 12.74 -20.82
CA ALA A 280 -16.49 13.11 -19.89
C ALA A 280 -15.10 13.24 -20.56
N ARG A 281 -15.03 13.70 -21.81
CA ARG A 281 -13.74 14.00 -22.48
C ARG A 281 -13.39 15.49 -22.53
N THR A 282 -14.32 16.37 -22.13
CA THR A 282 -14.17 17.82 -22.38
C THR A 282 -13.60 18.63 -21.23
N ASN A 283 -13.31 18.03 -20.06
CA ASN A 283 -12.71 18.77 -18.95
C ASN A 283 -12.03 17.85 -17.93
N LEU A 284 -10.89 17.26 -18.31
CA LEU A 284 -10.13 16.36 -17.44
C LEU A 284 -9.06 17.14 -16.67
N ALA A 285 -8.93 16.87 -15.38
CA ALA A 285 -7.88 17.41 -14.53
C ALA A 285 -7.09 16.27 -13.89
N ALA A 286 -5.76 16.40 -13.86
CA ALA A 286 -4.91 15.52 -13.08
C ALA A 286 -4.65 16.16 -11.71
N HIS A 287 -4.91 15.40 -10.64
CA HIS A 287 -4.59 15.79 -9.28
C HIS A 287 -3.63 14.78 -8.66
N ARG A 288 -2.89 15.19 -7.62
CA ARG A 288 -2.13 14.23 -6.80
C ARG A 288 -3.09 13.46 -5.90
N MET A 289 -2.80 12.18 -5.67
CA MET A 289 -3.58 11.33 -4.77
C MET A 289 -3.72 11.94 -3.36
N SER A 290 -2.67 12.59 -2.87
CA SER A 290 -2.68 13.31 -1.59
C SER A 290 -3.76 14.41 -1.49
N VAL A 291 -4.11 15.07 -2.59
CA VAL A 291 -5.14 16.12 -2.62
C VAL A 291 -6.53 15.52 -2.47
N LEU A 292 -6.74 14.35 -3.09
CA LEU A 292 -8.01 13.64 -3.01
C LEU A 292 -8.26 13.09 -1.60
N PHE A 293 -7.27 12.49 -0.96
CA PHE A 293 -7.43 11.98 0.41
C PHE A 293 -7.74 13.08 1.44
N ARG A 294 -7.32 14.32 1.20
CA ARG A 294 -7.66 15.46 2.06
C ARG A 294 -9.11 15.91 1.90
N SER A 295 -9.65 15.87 0.68
CA SER A 295 -10.99 16.36 0.34
C SER A 295 -12.07 15.30 0.51
N ARG A 296 -11.77 14.03 0.22
CA ARG A 296 -12.68 12.88 0.25
C ARG A 296 -12.00 11.67 0.92
N PRO A 297 -11.84 11.69 2.27
CA PRO A 297 -11.22 10.58 3.01
C PRO A 297 -12.04 9.28 2.96
N ASP A 298 -13.34 9.40 2.66
CA ASP A 298 -14.28 8.29 2.44
C ASP A 298 -13.88 7.37 1.28
N LEU A 299 -13.13 7.87 0.30
CA LEU A 299 -12.71 7.08 -0.87
C LEU A 299 -11.49 6.18 -0.61
N ARG A 300 -10.86 6.25 0.57
CA ARG A 300 -9.62 5.52 0.85
C ARG A 300 -9.75 4.01 0.70
N SER A 301 -10.84 3.41 1.17
CA SER A 301 -11.09 1.96 1.05
C SER A 301 -11.30 1.53 -0.40
N ILE A 302 -11.92 2.38 -1.21
CA ILE A 302 -12.18 2.14 -2.63
C ILE A 302 -10.89 2.25 -3.43
N LEU A 303 -10.07 3.28 -3.16
CA LEU A 303 -8.82 3.54 -3.86
C LEU A 303 -7.72 2.51 -3.57
N ALA A 304 -7.94 1.66 -2.56
CA ALA A 304 -7.13 0.49 -2.26
C ALA A 304 -7.45 -0.74 -3.14
N LEU A 305 -8.51 -0.72 -3.94
CA LEU A 305 -8.83 -1.84 -4.84
C LEU A 305 -7.78 -1.98 -5.96
N PRO A 306 -7.44 -3.23 -6.37
CA PRO A 306 -6.49 -3.45 -7.46
C PRO A 306 -7.04 -3.01 -8.81
N ALA A 307 -6.17 -3.03 -9.83
CA ALA A 307 -6.55 -2.70 -11.19
C ALA A 307 -7.63 -3.65 -11.73
N GLY A 308 -8.54 -3.14 -12.56
CA GLY A 308 -9.66 -3.88 -13.16
C GLY A 308 -11.01 -3.65 -12.46
N TYR A 309 -11.01 -3.04 -11.28
CA TYR A 309 -12.23 -2.75 -10.52
C TYR A 309 -12.86 -1.43 -10.97
N LEU A 310 -14.18 -1.43 -11.05
CA LEU A 310 -15.03 -0.26 -11.24
C LEU A 310 -16.01 -0.18 -10.07
N VAL A 311 -16.11 0.98 -9.43
CA VAL A 311 -16.99 1.24 -8.30
C VAL A 311 -17.93 2.37 -8.65
N VAL A 312 -19.22 2.18 -8.39
CA VAL A 312 -20.24 3.23 -8.54
C VAL A 312 -20.68 3.65 -7.15
N LEU A 313 -20.68 4.94 -6.88
CA LEU A 313 -21.12 5.55 -5.64
C LEU A 313 -22.39 6.36 -5.85
N ASP A 314 -23.29 6.28 -4.87
CA ASP A 314 -24.44 7.16 -4.74
C ASP A 314 -24.34 7.89 -3.39
N GLY A 315 -23.92 9.15 -3.43
CA GLY A 315 -23.53 9.95 -2.28
C GLY A 315 -22.26 9.41 -1.61
N SER A 316 -22.44 8.79 -0.45
CA SER A 316 -21.39 8.12 0.33
C SER A 316 -21.57 6.59 0.36
N ASP A 317 -22.67 6.08 -0.20
CA ASP A 317 -22.94 4.64 -0.26
C ASP A 317 -22.37 4.03 -1.54
N VAL A 318 -21.84 2.81 -1.42
CA VAL A 318 -21.42 2.01 -2.57
C VAL A 318 -22.66 1.40 -3.22
N ALA A 319 -22.94 1.82 -4.45
CA ALA A 319 -24.05 1.32 -5.25
C ALA A 319 -23.69 0.01 -5.97
N GLY A 320 -22.42 -0.19 -6.32
CA GLY A 320 -21.95 -1.42 -6.96
C GLY A 320 -20.44 -1.48 -7.16
N VAL A 321 -19.89 -2.69 -7.20
CA VAL A 321 -18.46 -2.95 -7.49
C VAL A 321 -18.37 -4.03 -8.58
N PHE A 322 -17.67 -3.72 -9.67
CA PHE A 322 -17.66 -4.52 -10.90
C PHE A 322 -16.24 -4.85 -11.34
N VAL A 323 -15.95 -6.13 -11.52
CA VAL A 323 -14.72 -6.63 -12.18
C VAL A 323 -15.01 -7.02 -13.62
N ASP A 324 -16.18 -7.59 -13.86
CA ASP A 324 -16.74 -7.87 -15.18
C ASP A 324 -18.02 -7.03 -15.36
N PRO A 325 -18.32 -6.50 -16.57
CA PRO A 325 -19.55 -5.75 -16.80
C PRO A 325 -20.83 -6.45 -16.35
N ASP A 326 -20.82 -7.79 -16.37
CA ASP A 326 -21.99 -8.60 -16.04
C ASP A 326 -21.99 -9.11 -14.58
N VAL A 327 -20.93 -8.84 -13.80
CA VAL A 327 -20.77 -9.36 -12.44
C VAL A 327 -20.61 -8.20 -11.44
N ASN A 328 -21.70 -7.89 -10.72
CA ASN A 328 -21.65 -7.03 -9.55
C ASN A 328 -21.23 -7.85 -8.32
N LEU A 329 -20.06 -7.54 -7.78
CA LEU A 329 -19.50 -8.15 -6.56
C LEU A 329 -20.08 -7.53 -5.29
N TRP A 330 -20.87 -6.47 -5.41
CA TRP A 330 -21.51 -5.77 -4.31
C TRP A 330 -23.01 -6.06 -4.32
N SER A 331 -23.40 -7.14 -3.65
CA SER A 331 -24.80 -7.41 -3.32
C SER A 331 -25.08 -6.84 -1.93
N ARG A 332 -25.96 -5.84 -1.84
CA ARG A 332 -26.55 -5.43 -0.56
C ARG A 332 -27.75 -6.31 -0.25
#